data_AF-A0A9E5EMY8-F1
#
_entry.id   AF-A0A9E5EMY8-F1
#
_cell.length_a   1.000
_cell.length_b   1.000
_cell.length_c   1.000
_cell.angle_alpha   90.00
_cell.angle_beta   90.00
_cell.angle_gamma   90.00
#
_symmetry.space_group_name_H-M   'P 1'
#
loop_
_entity.id
_entity.type
_entity.pdbx_description
1 polymer ?
#
loop_
_entity_poly.entity_id
_entity_poly.type
_entity_poly.pdbx_seq_one_letter_code
_entity_poly.pdbx_strand_id
1 'polypeptide(L)' 'MSDPYWVSRFEKATLTRGRPKLETPKVSTTIRFDADVLARFRAGGAGWQSRINDALRQWLSEHASDS' A
#
# COMPACT_ATOMS: atom_id res chain seq x y z
N MET A 1 17.93 -34.25 12.74
CA MET A 1 17.09 -33.05 12.99
C MET A 1 16.32 -32.79 11.71
N SER A 2 14.99 -32.81 11.75
CA SER A 2 14.13 -32.72 10.56
C SER A 2 14.11 -31.30 10.00
N ASP A 3 14.23 -31.16 8.68
CA ASP A 3 14.12 -29.88 7.98
C ASP A 3 12.74 -29.23 8.24
N PRO A 4 12.66 -27.91 8.51
CA PRO A 4 11.39 -27.23 8.74
C PRO A 4 10.49 -27.26 7.50
N TYR A 5 9.22 -27.61 7.70
CA TYR A 5 8.15 -27.72 6.69
C TYR A 5 7.86 -26.45 5.86
N TRP A 6 8.54 -25.34 6.13
CA TRP A 6 8.49 -24.11 5.33
C TRP A 6 9.49 -24.11 4.16
N VAL A 7 10.50 -24.99 4.16
CA VAL A 7 11.54 -25.04 3.12
C VAL A 7 11.03 -25.73 1.84
N SER A 8 10.14 -26.72 1.94
CA SER A 8 9.65 -27.51 0.79
C SER A 8 8.57 -26.86 -0.07
N ARG A 9 8.13 -25.62 0.23
CA ARG A 9 7.09 -24.93 -0.58
C ARG A 9 7.66 -24.03 -1.69
N PHE A 10 8.96 -23.76 -1.70
CA PHE A 10 9.57 -22.81 -2.64
C PHE A 10 10.21 -23.45 -3.88
N GLU A 11 10.26 -24.77 -3.99
CA GLU A 11 11.08 -25.45 -5.00
C GLU A 11 10.41 -25.62 -6.38
N LYS A 12 9.11 -25.29 -6.52
CA LYS A 12 8.38 -25.42 -7.81
C LYS A 12 7.43 -24.26 -8.10
N ALA A 13 7.93 -23.02 -8.03
CA ALA A 13 7.24 -21.89 -8.65
C ALA A 13 7.92 -21.55 -9.99
N THR A 14 7.37 -22.09 -11.08
CA THR A 14 7.66 -21.62 -12.43
C THR A 14 7.38 -20.11 -12.50
N LEU A 15 8.42 -19.31 -12.73
CA LEU A 15 8.34 -17.86 -12.83
C LEU A 15 7.59 -17.46 -14.12
N THR A 16 6.27 -17.56 -14.11
CA THR A 16 5.43 -16.90 -15.11
C THR A 16 5.71 -15.41 -15.01
N ARG A 17 6.31 -14.83 -16.07
CA ARG A 17 6.62 -13.39 -16.19
C ARG A 17 5.49 -12.56 -15.62
N GLY A 18 5.74 -11.93 -14.47
CA GLY A 18 4.75 -11.14 -13.76
C GLY A 18 4.24 -9.97 -14.60
N ARG A 19 3.11 -9.40 -14.16
CA ARG A 19 2.52 -8.14 -14.66
C ARG A 19 3.63 -7.11 -14.94
N PRO A 20 3.60 -6.36 -16.07
CA PRO A 20 4.60 -5.36 -16.39
C PRO A 20 4.85 -4.45 -15.19
N LYS A 21 6.14 -4.18 -14.91
CA LYS A 21 6.53 -3.25 -13.84
C LYS A 21 5.84 -1.92 -14.09
N LEU A 22 4.98 -1.51 -13.17
CA LEU A 22 4.38 -0.19 -13.19
C LEU A 22 5.51 0.84 -13.07
N GLU A 23 5.53 1.87 -13.92
CA GLU A 23 6.60 2.87 -13.93
C GLU A 23 6.71 3.64 -12.61
N THR A 24 5.59 3.79 -11.89
CA THR A 24 5.52 4.42 -10.56
C THR A 24 4.72 3.54 -9.59
N PRO A 25 5.35 2.51 -9.00
CA PRO A 25 4.65 1.64 -8.06
C PRO A 25 4.26 2.41 -6.79
N LYS A 26 3.11 2.06 -6.20
CA LYS A 26 2.75 2.53 -4.86
C LYS A 26 3.79 2.02 -3.86
N VAL A 27 4.44 2.93 -3.15
CA VAL A 27 5.41 2.58 -2.11
C VAL A 27 4.65 2.33 -0.81
N SER A 28 4.81 1.13 -0.24
CA SER A 28 4.25 0.80 1.07
C SER A 28 5.16 1.38 2.15
N THR A 29 4.70 2.41 2.84
CA THR A 29 5.42 3.05 3.96
C THR A 29 4.56 3.04 5.21
N THR A 30 5.18 2.79 6.37
CA THR A 30 4.52 2.84 7.66
C THR A 30 4.53 4.28 8.17
N ILE A 31 3.38 4.95 8.08
CA ILE A 31 3.16 6.31 8.61
C ILE A 31 2.15 6.20 9.76
N ARG A 32 2.37 6.98 10.83
CA ARG A 32 1.41 7.10 11.93
C ARG A 32 0.43 8.23 11.62
N PHE A 33 -0.85 7.93 11.74
CA PHE A 33 -1.94 8.91 11.65
C PHE A 33 -2.61 9.03 13.02
N ASP A 34 -3.20 10.18 13.30
CA ASP A 34 -4.04 10.35 14.47
C ASP A 34 -5.25 9.39 14.43
N ALA A 35 -5.67 8.96 15.63
CA ALA A 35 -6.70 7.94 15.78
C ALA A 35 -8.07 8.40 15.27
N ASP A 36 -8.39 9.68 15.46
CA ASP A 36 -9.65 10.31 15.01
C ASP A 36 -9.70 10.42 13.48
N VAL A 37 -8.58 10.78 12.84
CA VAL A 37 -8.45 10.81 11.38
C VAL A 37 -8.71 9.42 10.80
N LEU A 38 -8.02 8.39 11.33
CA LEU A 38 -8.25 7.01 10.91
C LEU A 38 -9.68 6.55 11.15
N ALA A 39 -10.29 6.90 12.28
CA ALA A 39 -11.67 6.55 12.58
C ALA A 39 -12.64 7.13 11.55
N ARG A 40 -12.48 8.40 11.17
CA ARG A 40 -13.30 9.06 10.14
C ARG A 40 -13.19 8.38 8.78
N PHE A 41 -11.97 8.06 8.34
CA PHE A 41 -11.77 7.41 7.04
C PHE A 41 -12.31 5.96 7.04
N ARG A 42 -12.11 5.22 8.14
CA ARG A 42 -12.60 3.84 8.31
C ARG A 42 -14.12 3.77 8.42
N ALA A 43 -14.77 4.77 9.02
CA ALA A 43 -16.23 4.83 9.13
C ALA A 43 -16.91 4.82 7.74
N GLY A 44 -16.26 5.36 6.70
CA GLY A 44 -16.74 5.28 5.33
C GLY A 44 -16.59 3.90 4.66
N GLY A 45 -16.09 2.88 5.36
CA GLY A 45 -16.03 1.50 4.87
C GLY A 45 -14.80 1.16 4.01
N ALA A 46 -14.95 0.16 3.14
CA ALA A 46 -13.87 -0.36 2.29
C ALA A 46 -13.24 0.72 1.39
N GLY A 47 -11.92 0.66 1.19
CA GLY A 47 -11.18 1.64 0.38
C GLY A 47 -10.77 2.90 1.13
N TRP A 48 -10.86 2.93 2.46
CA TRP A 48 -10.41 4.07 3.28
C TRP A 48 -8.93 4.45 3.03
N GLN A 49 -8.06 3.48 2.73
CA GLN A 49 -6.66 3.72 2.36
C GLN A 49 -6.50 4.42 1.00
N SER A 50 -7.38 4.15 0.03
CA SER A 50 -7.38 4.88 -1.23
C SER A 50 -7.87 6.32 -1.00
N ARG A 51 -8.93 6.49 -0.20
CA ARG A 51 -9.48 7.82 0.12
C ARG A 51 -8.47 8.72 0.83
N ILE A 52 -7.70 8.20 1.79
CA ILE A 52 -6.66 9.00 2.44
C ILE A 52 -5.54 9.38 1.46
N ASN A 53 -5.16 8.48 0.56
CA ASN A 53 -4.19 8.79 -0.51
C ASN A 53 -4.73 9.89 -1.45
N ASP A 54 -6.00 9.84 -1.81
CA ASP A 54 -6.61 10.83 -2.71
C ASP A 54 -6.71 12.21 -2.03
N ALA A 55 -7.05 12.24 -0.74
CA ALA A 55 -7.02 13.47 0.06
C ALA A 55 -5.61 14.10 0.13
N LEU A 56 -4.57 13.27 0.31
CA LEU A 56 -3.19 13.75 0.29
C LEU A 56 -2.79 14.30 -1.08
N ARG A 57 -3.22 13.66 -2.17
CA ARG A 57 -2.99 14.15 -3.54
C ARG A 57 -3.67 15.49 -3.78
N GLN A 58 -4.92 15.63 -3.36
CA GLN A 58 -5.65 16.87 -3.46
C GLN A 58 -4.95 17.99 -2.69
N TRP A 59 -4.57 17.72 -1.43
CA TRP A 59 -3.84 18.69 -0.60
C TRP A 59 -2.54 19.13 -1.28
N LEU A 60 -1.77 18.20 -1.84
CA LEU A 60 -0.56 18.52 -2.60
C LEU A 60 -0.86 19.38 -3.83
N SER A 61 -1.92 19.09 -4.60
CA SER A 61 -2.29 19.90 -5.77
C SER A 61 -2.70 21.33 -5.40
N GLU A 62 -3.42 21.49 -4.28
CA GLU A 62 -3.84 22.79 -3.76
C GLU A 62 -2.64 23.63 -3.28
N HIS A 63 -1.63 22.99 -2.68
CA HIS A 63 -0.46 23.66 -2.08
C HIS A 63 0.76 23.68 -2.99
N ALA A 64 0.73 22.97 -4.13
CA ALA A 64 1.81 22.98 -5.13
C ALA A 64 1.95 24.34 -5.85
N SER A 65 0.95 25.22 -5.73
CA SER A 65 0.96 26.56 -6.32
C SER A 65 1.55 27.63 -5.39
N ASP A 66 1.87 27.27 -4.14
CA ASP A 66 2.30 28.21 -3.09
C ASP A 66 3.84 28.15 -2.85
N SER A 67 4.61 27.76 -3.87
CA SER A 67 6.08 27.71 -3.84
C SER A 67 6.72 28.20 -5.14
#